data_AF-A0A9J7AM51-F1
#
_entry.id   AF-A0A9J7AM51-F1
#
_cell.length_a   1.000
_cell.length_b   1.000
_cell.length_c   1.000
_cell.angle_alpha   90.00
_cell.angle_beta   90.00
_cell.angle_gamma   90.00
#
_symmetry.space_group_name_H-M   'P 1'
#
loop_
_entity.id
_entity.type
_entity.pdbx_description
1 polymer ?
#
loop_
_entity_poly.entity_id
_entity_poly.type
_entity_poly.pdbx_seq_one_letter_code
_entity_poly.pdbx_strand_id
1 'polypeptide(L)' 'MPQAPQPLKAYKVNEYLVFATRGTEAKILAAPLIRPVEEWREDVAGWVALRAEREPEMDDMKDPHKTEAYIYNPQ' A
#
# COMPACT_ATOMS: atom_id res chain seq x y z
N MET A 1 -2.06 20.99 18.02
CA MET A 1 -0.74 20.38 17.75
C MET A 1 -0.85 19.64 16.42
N PRO A 2 0.04 19.86 15.43
CA PRO A 2 0.07 18.97 14.27
C PRO A 2 0.43 17.55 14.76
N GLN A 3 -0.33 16.54 14.34
CA GLN A 3 0.01 15.15 14.63
C GLN A 3 1.37 14.85 13.98
N ALA A 4 2.28 14.20 14.72
CA ALA A 4 3.52 13.72 14.14
C ALA A 4 3.21 12.79 12.95
N PRO A 5 3.98 12.85 11.86
CA PRO A 5 3.77 11.95 10.73
C PRO A 5 3.86 10.51 11.23
N GLN A 6 2.80 9.72 10.98
CA GLN A 6 2.79 8.32 11.37
C GLN A 6 3.85 7.57 10.56
N PRO A 7 4.63 6.66 11.17
CA PRO A 7 5.66 5.93 10.46
C PRO A 7 5.03 5.02 9.39
N LEU A 8 5.63 5.00 8.20
CA LEU A 8 5.27 4.04 7.16
C LEU A 8 5.58 2.62 7.63
N LYS A 9 4.70 1.71 7.26
CA LYS A 9 4.65 0.29 7.62
C LYS A 9 4.49 -0.54 6.35
N ALA A 10 5.11 -1.71 6.30
CA ALA A 10 4.98 -2.65 5.21
C ALA A 10 3.60 -3.33 5.17
N TYR A 11 2.93 -3.23 4.02
CA TYR A 11 1.69 -3.91 3.72
C TYR A 11 1.82 -4.70 2.42
N LYS A 12 1.41 -5.96 2.45
CA LYS A 12 1.27 -6.78 1.26
C LYS A 12 -0.11 -6.58 0.67
N VAL A 13 -0.17 -6.18 -0.60
CA VAL A 13 -1.39 -6.06 -1.38
C VAL A 13 -1.24 -6.92 -2.61
N ASN A 14 -1.80 -8.14 -2.56
CA ASN A 14 -1.61 -9.16 -3.58
C ASN A 14 -0.10 -9.46 -3.78
N GLU A 15 0.46 -9.18 -4.95
CA GLU A 15 1.89 -9.33 -5.25
C GLU A 15 2.75 -8.10 -4.90
N TYR A 16 2.12 -6.97 -4.54
CA TYR A 16 2.83 -5.71 -4.27
C TYR A 16 3.15 -5.55 -2.79
N LEU A 17 4.39 -5.17 -2.49
CA LEU A 17 4.79 -4.66 -1.17
C LEU A 17 4.64 -3.14 -1.17
N VAL A 18 3.85 -2.61 -0.24
CA VAL A 18 3.52 -1.18 -0.16
C VAL A 18 3.83 -0.66 1.23
N PHE A 19 4.64 0.38 1.32
CA PHE A 19 4.90 1.09 2.57
C PHE A 19 3.90 2.23 2.71
N ALA A 20 3.05 2.15 3.73
CA ALA A 20 1.98 3.13 3.97
C ALA A 20 1.73 3.34 5.46
N THR A 21 1.01 4.39 5.84
CA THR A 21 0.63 4.60 7.25
C THR A 21 -0.43 3.61 7.72
N ARG A 22 -1.26 3.12 6.79
CA ARG A 22 -2.36 2.18 7.04
C ARG A 22 -2.69 1.35 5.79
N GLY A 23 -3.31 0.19 6.01
CA GLY A 23 -3.65 -0.75 4.93
C GLY A 23 -4.54 -0.17 3.83
N THR A 24 -5.48 0.72 4.16
CA THR A 24 -6.33 1.38 3.15
C THR A 24 -5.52 2.21 2.15
N GLU A 25 -4.51 2.93 2.63
CA GLU A 25 -3.63 3.74 1.78
C GLU A 25 -2.75 2.84 0.89
N ALA A 26 -2.26 1.73 1.44
CA ALA A 26 -1.55 0.71 0.67
C ALA A 26 -2.42 0.14 -0.46
N LYS A 27 -3.70 -0.17 -0.19
CA LYS A 27 -4.63 -0.66 -1.23
C LYS A 27 -4.84 0.36 -2.33
N ILE A 28 -5.07 1.63 -1.97
CA ILE A 28 -5.33 2.71 -2.94
C ILE A 28 -4.15 2.85 -3.91
N LEU A 29 -2.93 2.76 -3.41
CA LEU A 29 -1.73 2.83 -4.25
C LEU A 29 -1.57 1.63 -5.18
N ALA A 30 -1.78 0.41 -4.68
CA ALA A 30 -1.57 -0.80 -5.47
C ALA A 30 -2.75 -1.14 -6.41
N ALA A 31 -3.96 -0.68 -6.12
CA ALA A 31 -5.16 -1.05 -6.88
C ALA A 31 -5.07 -0.78 -8.39
N PRO A 32 -4.58 0.40 -8.87
CA PRO A 32 -4.41 0.65 -10.31
C PRO A 32 -3.40 -0.28 -11.00
N LEU A 33 -2.41 -0.81 -10.27
CA LEU A 33 -1.43 -1.75 -10.82
C LEU A 33 -1.99 -3.18 -10.93
N ILE A 34 -2.82 -3.57 -9.96
CA ILE A 34 -3.46 -4.90 -9.95
C ILE A 34 -4.60 -4.95 -10.97
N ARG A 35 -5.32 -3.84 -11.15
CA ARG A 35 -6.47 -3.72 -12.06
C ARG A 35 -6.31 -2.47 -12.93
N PRO A 36 -5.58 -2.53 -14.06
CA PRO A 36 -5.29 -1.37 -14.88
C PRO A 36 -6.47 -0.88 -15.76
N VAL A 37 -7.56 -1.65 -15.88
CA VAL A 37 -8.73 -1.32 -16.72
C VAL A 37 -9.71 -0.39 -15.98
N GLU A 38 -10.02 0.79 -16.51
CA GLU A 38 -10.87 1.84 -15.88
C GLU A 38 -12.16 1.36 -15.19
N GLU A 39 -12.77 0.26 -15.66
CA GLU A 39 -13.93 -0.40 -15.06
C GLU A 39 -13.70 -0.90 -13.61
N TRP A 40 -12.45 -0.96 -13.13
CA TRP A 40 -12.15 -1.33 -11.73
C TRP A 40 -12.77 -0.38 -10.71
N ARG A 41 -13.05 0.88 -11.10
CA ARG A 41 -13.73 1.85 -10.23
C ARG A 41 -15.20 1.47 -9.98
N GLU A 42 -15.79 0.71 -10.89
CA GLU A 42 -17.18 0.23 -10.80
C GLU A 42 -17.26 -1.16 -10.15
N ASP A 43 -16.17 -1.95 -10.18
CA ASP A 43 -16.04 -3.21 -9.45
C ASP A 43 -15.66 -3.02 -7.98
N VAL A 44 -16.60 -2.48 -7.20
CA VAL A 44 -16.47 -2.29 -5.75
C VAL A 44 -16.21 -3.63 -5.04
N ALA A 45 -16.78 -4.73 -5.52
CA ALA A 45 -16.58 -6.06 -4.94
C ALA A 45 -15.11 -6.51 -5.06
N GLY A 46 -14.51 -6.32 -6.23
CA GLY A 46 -13.09 -6.54 -6.47
C GLY A 46 -12.19 -5.68 -5.58
N TRP A 47 -12.55 -4.40 -5.36
CA TRP A 47 -11.81 -3.50 -4.47
C TRP A 47 -11.90 -3.90 -2.99
N VAL A 48 -13.09 -4.30 -2.52
CA VAL A 48 -13.28 -4.81 -1.15
C VAL A 48 -12.51 -6.12 -0.95
N ALA A 49 -12.43 -6.97 -1.98
CA ALA A 49 -11.72 -8.24 -1.94
C ALA A 49 -10.20 -8.07 -1.82
N LEU A 50 -9.63 -6.98 -2.34
CA LEU A 50 -8.22 -6.67 -2.13
C LEU A 50 -7.96 -6.54 -0.64
N ARG A 51 -7.06 -7.36 -0.08
CA ARG A 51 -6.61 -7.23 1.30
C ARG A 51 -5.25 -6.52 1.30
N ALA A 52 -5.07 -5.65 2.29
CA ALA A 52 -3.75 -5.13 2.65
C ALA A 52 -3.37 -5.81 3.96
N GLU A 53 -2.53 -6.81 3.84
CA GLU A 53 -2.07 -7.60 4.97
C GLU A 53 -0.83 -6.94 5.56
N ARG A 54 -0.75 -6.87 6.89
CA ARG A 54 0.39 -6.26 7.56
C ARG A 54 1.56 -7.25 7.50
N GLU A 55 2.70 -6.81 6.99
CA GLU A 55 3.90 -7.63 6.84
C GLU A 55 5.05 -7.02 7.66
N PRO A 56 5.03 -7.14 9.01
CA PRO A 56 5.97 -6.44 9.89
C PRO A 56 7.42 -6.85 9.66
N GLU A 57 7.66 -8.06 9.18
CA GLU A 57 9.00 -8.60 8.86
C GLU A 57 9.69 -7.79 7.74
N MET A 58 8.94 -7.07 6.92
CA MET A 58 9.46 -6.26 5.82
C MET A 58 9.60 -4.77 6.16
N ASP A 59 9.31 -4.36 7.41
CA ASP A 59 9.41 -2.95 7.82
C ASP A 59 10.83 -2.39 7.65
N ASP A 60 11.85 -3.23 7.84
CA ASP A 60 13.25 -2.85 7.75
C ASP A 60 13.70 -2.60 6.31
N MET A 61 12.93 -3.06 5.32
CA MET A 61 13.18 -2.77 3.90
C MET A 61 12.69 -1.37 3.49
N LYS A 62 12.07 -0.62 4.42
CA LYS A 62 11.60 0.72 4.18
C LYS A 62 12.79 1.64 3.85
N ASP A 63 12.68 2.32 2.72
CA ASP A 63 13.55 3.45 2.37
C ASP A 63 13.44 4.56 3.44
N PRO A 64 14.54 4.89 4.15
CA PRO A 64 14.53 5.89 5.22
C PRO A 64 14.34 7.32 4.70
N HIS A 65 14.52 7.56 3.40
CA HIS A 65 14.33 8.87 2.77
C HIS A 65 12.89 9.11 2.33
N LYS A 66 12.03 8.08 2.32
CA LYS A 66 10.63 8.20 1.93
C LYS A 66 9.74 8.44 3.14
N THR A 67 9.01 9.55 3.08
CA THR A 67 8.04 9.97 4.10
C THR A 67 6.59 9.75 3.68
N GLU A 68 6.34 9.61 2.38
CA GLU A 68 5.02 9.39 1.79
C GLU A 68 4.85 7.93 1.38
N ALA A 69 3.61 7.44 1.29
CA ALA A 69 3.33 6.06 0.96
C ALA A 69 3.79 5.71 -0.47
N TYR A 70 4.39 4.53 -0.64
CA TYR A 70 4.96 4.11 -1.91
C TYR A 70 4.93 2.60 -2.09
N ILE A 71 4.96 2.17 -3.36
CA ILE A 71 5.11 0.77 -3.74
C ILE A 71 6.60 0.46 -3.78
N TYR A 72 7.01 -0.55 -3.02
CA TYR A 72 8.38 -1.05 -3.04
C TYR A 72 8.61 -1.83 -4.33
N ASN A 73 9.63 -1.41 -5.08
CA ASN A 73 10.10 -2.11 -6.26
C ASN A 73 11.55 -2.56 -5.98
N PRO A 74 11.82 -3.86 -5.81
CA PRO A 74 13.17 -4.37 -5.67
C PRO A 74 13.86 -4.28 -7.03
N GLN A 75 14.44 -3.12 -7.35
CA GLN A 75 15.43 -3.02 -8.43
C GLN A 75 16.82 -3.36 -7.89
#